data_AF-A0A5E6P0R4-F1
#
_entry.id   AF-A0A5E6P0R4-F1
#
_cell.length_a   1.000
_cell.length_b   1.000
_cell.length_c   1.000
_cell.angle_alpha   90.00
_cell.angle_beta   90.00
_cell.angle_gamma   90.00
#
_symmetry.space_group_name_H-M   'P 1'
#
loop_
_entity.id
_entity.type
_entity.pdbx_description
1 polymer ?
#
loop_
_entity_poly.entity_id
_entity_poly.type
_entity_poly.pdbx_seq_one_letter_code
_entity_poly.pdbx_strand_id
1 'polypeptide(L)'
;MTDPENIEAQTTQPALGFYARLSAGLLWLNERAWPLSILILVTAGLYLYQYIQEEKIPLSITSSAVLTALPAMSAILVWVVTILVAFVLMPIFVLFHRLDDTARRLSDDFHFGPGSPEQRSRHRRLMVRWGASLLSLGLFCGLLTVIGSQVSASVWWITAAVLGTILALASYCWIITLGVARPVSNDFRLACVGAAFVQIMVILNFTIVAIGIAGKYIESLWWLLPLMLLVVLALWMIQVLGALFLDRVRSHRQPVALLASAAVIIVIFFGLFPPSGAKLGGFALQFSASGARNCTIMNFMPESKGFDALLDSDTPGFSRPLRVVAEVDGIYFVRPRTSDSKALQFVPRASLIGLDVCPEKNKTASAAAPAAVSG
;
A
#
# COMPACT_ATOMS: atom_id res chain seq x y z
N MET A 1 -22.70 40.00 -53.17
CA MET A 1 -23.03 40.32 -51.78
C MET A 1 -22.23 39.38 -50.91
N THR A 2 -21.27 39.95 -50.19
CA THR A 2 -20.28 39.27 -49.36
C THR A 2 -20.83 39.11 -47.94
N ASP A 3 -21.00 37.86 -47.49
CA ASP A 3 -21.06 37.56 -46.07
C ASP A 3 -19.65 37.25 -45.58
N PRO A 4 -19.06 38.07 -44.67
CA PRO A 4 -17.80 37.73 -44.05
C PRO A 4 -18.02 36.62 -43.03
N GLU A 5 -17.39 35.47 -43.27
CA GLU A 5 -17.21 34.42 -42.27
C GLU A 5 -16.58 35.03 -41.01
N ASN A 6 -17.34 34.98 -39.92
CA ASN A 6 -16.92 35.34 -38.59
C ASN A 6 -15.88 34.31 -38.14
N ILE A 7 -14.59 34.59 -38.39
CA ILE A 7 -13.49 33.86 -37.78
C ILE A 7 -13.53 34.21 -36.29
N GLU A 8 -14.25 33.39 -35.53
CA GLU A 8 -14.11 33.36 -34.06
C GLU A 8 -12.64 33.10 -33.77
N ALA A 9 -11.93 34.17 -33.42
CA ALA A 9 -10.60 34.11 -32.86
C ALA A 9 -10.68 33.18 -31.64
N GLN A 10 -10.15 31.95 -31.78
CA GLN A 10 -9.84 31.08 -30.67
C GLN A 10 -8.98 31.88 -29.70
N THR A 11 -9.64 32.48 -28.71
CA THR A 11 -9.01 33.27 -27.68
C THR A 11 -8.12 32.29 -26.95
N THR A 12 -6.82 32.37 -27.22
CA THR A 12 -5.81 31.53 -26.61
C THR A 12 -5.82 31.91 -25.14
N GLN A 13 -6.63 31.21 -24.34
CA GLN A 13 -6.72 31.46 -22.91
C GLN A 13 -5.29 31.34 -22.36
N PRO A 14 -4.76 32.37 -21.69
CA PRO A 14 -3.43 32.30 -21.12
C PRO A 14 -3.41 31.09 -20.20
N ALA A 15 -2.40 30.23 -20.38
CA ALA A 15 -2.25 29.03 -19.58
C ALA A 15 -2.25 29.43 -18.10
N LEU A 16 -3.39 29.25 -17.42
CA LEU A 16 -3.55 29.54 -16.00
C LEU A 16 -2.36 28.94 -15.26
N GLY A 17 -1.61 29.79 -14.57
CA GLY A 17 -0.42 29.39 -13.82
C GLY A 17 -0.77 28.28 -12.84
N PHE A 18 0.21 27.41 -12.54
CA PHE A 18 0.06 26.30 -11.60
C PHE A 18 -0.63 26.71 -10.29
N TYR A 19 -0.25 27.86 -9.74
CA TYR A 19 -0.84 28.43 -8.53
C TYR A 19 -2.33 28.76 -8.66
N ALA A 20 -2.77 29.29 -9.80
CA ALA A 20 -4.17 29.60 -10.03
C ALA A 20 -5.01 28.32 -10.16
N ARG A 21 -4.48 27.27 -10.80
CA ARG A 21 -5.13 25.95 -10.84
C ARG A 21 -5.20 25.28 -9.47
N LEU A 22 -4.15 25.39 -8.67
CA LEU A 22 -4.12 24.88 -7.30
C LEU A 22 -5.10 25.64 -6.42
N SER A 23 -5.10 26.96 -6.48
CA SER A 23 -6.02 27.83 -5.73
C SER A 23 -7.48 27.53 -6.07
N ALA A 24 -7.82 27.41 -7.37
CA ALA A 24 -9.16 27.03 -7.79
C ALA A 24 -9.56 25.63 -7.30
N GLY A 25 -8.59 24.70 -7.28
CA GLY A 25 -8.77 23.35 -6.73
C GLY A 25 -9.03 23.33 -5.22
N LEU A 26 -8.26 24.10 -4.46
CA LEU A 26 -8.43 24.24 -3.01
C LEU A 26 -9.74 24.94 -2.66
N LEU A 27 -10.14 25.96 -3.43
CA LEU A 27 -11.45 26.59 -3.28
C LEU A 27 -12.57 25.58 -3.51
N TRP A 28 -12.49 24.76 -4.56
CA TRP A 28 -13.47 23.71 -4.85
C TRP A 28 -13.59 22.70 -3.70
N LEU A 29 -12.45 22.30 -3.12
CA LEU A 29 -12.40 21.41 -1.95
C LEU A 29 -13.05 22.05 -0.73
N ASN A 30 -12.76 23.34 -0.47
CA ASN A 30 -13.32 24.06 0.65
C ASN A 30 -14.85 24.23 0.54
N GLU A 31 -15.35 24.61 -0.63
CA GLU A 31 -16.80 24.72 -0.90
C GLU A 31 -17.55 23.39 -0.68
N ARG A 32 -16.86 22.27 -0.84
CA ARG A 32 -17.40 20.91 -0.74
C ARG A 32 -16.79 20.13 0.42
N ALA A 33 -16.24 20.83 1.42
CA ALA A 33 -15.63 20.17 2.57
C ALA A 33 -16.68 19.34 3.34
N TRP A 34 -17.87 19.91 3.58
CA TRP A 34 -18.91 19.24 4.36
C TRP A 34 -19.39 17.90 3.77
N PRO A 35 -19.75 17.75 2.47
CA PRO A 35 -20.20 16.46 1.94
C PRO A 35 -19.05 15.46 1.86
N LEU A 36 -17.84 15.91 1.54
CA LEU A 36 -16.66 15.04 1.47
C LEU A 36 -16.30 14.50 2.86
N SER A 37 -16.30 15.36 3.88
CA SER A 37 -16.06 14.95 5.27
C SER A 37 -17.12 13.96 5.75
N ILE A 38 -18.40 14.20 5.49
CA ILE A 38 -19.47 13.24 5.85
C ILE A 38 -19.23 11.89 5.18
N LEU A 39 -18.93 11.89 3.88
CA LEU A 39 -18.74 10.65 3.13
C LEU A 39 -17.52 9.84 3.63
N ILE A 40 -16.41 10.52 3.92
CA ILE A 40 -15.21 9.88 4.48
C ILE A 40 -15.48 9.39 5.91
N LEU A 41 -16.21 10.15 6.74
CA LEU A 41 -16.58 9.73 8.09
C LEU A 41 -17.49 8.50 8.10
N VAL A 42 -18.51 8.46 7.22
CA VAL A 42 -19.37 7.29 7.04
C VAL A 42 -18.53 6.09 6.60
N THR A 43 -17.58 6.30 5.69
CA THR A 43 -16.66 5.25 5.23
C THR A 43 -15.78 4.76 6.37
N ALA A 44 -15.22 5.65 7.19
CA ALA A 44 -14.44 5.27 8.37
C ALA A 44 -15.30 4.46 9.38
N GLY A 45 -16.56 4.86 9.58
CA GLY A 45 -17.53 4.10 10.38
C GLY A 45 -17.80 2.70 9.82
N LEU A 46 -17.89 2.55 8.50
CA LEU A 46 -18.03 1.25 7.83
C LEU A 46 -16.79 0.36 8.06
N TYR A 47 -15.58 0.92 7.93
CA TYR A 47 -14.33 0.20 8.17
C TYR A 47 -14.23 -0.26 9.62
N LEU A 48 -14.60 0.62 10.56
CA LEU A 48 -14.66 0.31 11.98
C LEU A 48 -15.67 -0.81 12.24
N TYR A 49 -16.87 -0.72 11.66
CA TYR A 49 -17.89 -1.75 11.78
C TYR A 49 -17.40 -3.11 11.28
N GLN A 50 -16.76 -3.14 10.11
CA GLN A 50 -16.17 -4.36 9.56
C GLN A 50 -15.06 -4.92 10.44
N TYR A 51 -14.21 -4.05 11.00
CA TYR A 51 -13.17 -4.46 11.94
C TYR A 51 -13.77 -5.09 13.20
N ILE A 52 -14.78 -4.47 13.79
CA ILE A 52 -15.51 -4.99 14.96
C ILE A 52 -16.12 -6.37 14.65
N GLN A 53 -16.75 -6.52 13.48
CA GLN A 53 -17.36 -7.78 13.07
C GLN A 53 -16.35 -8.90 12.80
N GLU A 54 -15.21 -8.55 12.20
CA GLU A 54 -14.15 -9.52 11.86
C GLU A 54 -13.36 -9.95 13.10
N GLU A 55 -12.98 -9.01 13.98
CA GLU A 55 -12.24 -9.31 15.21
C GLU A 55 -13.15 -9.68 16.40
N LYS A 56 -14.48 -9.70 16.21
CA LYS A 56 -15.47 -10.05 17.24
C LYS A 56 -15.32 -9.22 18.52
N ILE A 57 -15.04 -7.92 18.35
CA ILE A 57 -14.86 -7.00 19.47
C ILE A 57 -16.24 -6.60 20.00
N PRO A 58 -16.55 -6.77 21.30
CA PRO A 58 -17.82 -6.35 21.86
C PRO A 58 -17.81 -4.83 22.11
N LEU A 59 -17.80 -4.05 21.04
CA LEU A 59 -17.87 -2.58 21.09
C LEU A 59 -19.25 -2.11 20.65
N SER A 60 -19.83 -1.20 21.43
CA SER A 60 -20.97 -0.43 20.95
C SER A 60 -20.46 0.66 20.01
N ILE A 61 -20.95 0.64 18.76
CA ILE A 61 -20.58 1.62 17.71
C ILE A 61 -21.02 3.04 18.10
N THR A 62 -21.96 3.16 19.05
CA THR A 62 -22.49 4.42 19.57
C THR A 62 -21.73 4.96 20.78
N SER A 63 -20.63 4.32 21.21
CA SER A 63 -19.88 4.83 22.37
C SER A 63 -19.25 6.20 22.06
N SER A 64 -19.17 7.06 23.08
CA SER A 64 -18.60 8.41 22.94
C SER A 64 -17.12 8.36 22.53
N ALA A 65 -16.36 7.40 23.05
CA ALA A 65 -14.97 7.18 22.65
C ALA A 65 -14.84 6.79 21.17
N VAL A 66 -15.74 5.95 20.65
CA VAL A 66 -15.75 5.58 19.23
C VAL A 66 -16.07 6.80 18.35
N LEU A 67 -17.10 7.58 18.71
CA LEU A 67 -17.50 8.76 17.96
C LEU A 67 -16.41 9.85 17.91
N THR A 68 -15.68 10.03 19.01
CA THR A 68 -14.59 11.01 19.10
C THR A 68 -13.32 10.55 18.35
N ALA A 69 -13.11 9.24 18.20
CA ALA A 69 -11.97 8.68 17.45
C ALA A 69 -12.18 8.65 15.92
N LEU A 70 -13.44 8.68 15.44
CA LEU A 70 -13.77 8.58 14.02
C LEU A 70 -13.05 9.60 13.11
N PRO A 71 -12.94 10.89 13.46
CA PRO A 71 -12.19 11.85 12.64
C PRO A 71 -10.72 11.48 12.47
N ALA A 72 -10.05 11.07 13.54
CA ALA A 72 -8.64 10.66 13.49
C ALA A 72 -8.47 9.37 12.66
N MET A 73 -9.35 8.39 12.86
CA MET A 73 -9.37 7.18 12.03
C MET A 73 -9.56 7.52 10.55
N SER A 74 -10.48 8.43 10.23
CA SER A 74 -10.76 8.85 8.86
C SER A 74 -9.52 9.45 8.18
N ALA A 75 -8.76 10.28 8.90
CA ALA A 75 -7.52 10.88 8.41
C ALA A 75 -6.44 9.82 8.16
N ILE A 76 -6.25 8.89 9.10
CA ILE A 76 -5.28 7.79 8.95
C ILE A 76 -5.65 6.89 7.76
N LEU A 77 -6.93 6.56 7.58
CA LEU A 77 -7.40 5.73 6.46
C LEU A 77 -7.15 6.41 5.11
N VAL A 78 -7.52 7.68 4.96
CA VAL A 78 -7.26 8.44 3.72
C VAL A 78 -5.77 8.49 3.44
N TRP A 79 -4.94 8.74 4.46
CA TRP A 79 -3.48 8.76 4.34
C TRP A 79 -2.92 7.42 3.87
N VAL A 80 -3.26 6.32 4.56
CA VAL A 80 -2.76 4.97 4.25
C VAL A 80 -3.21 4.52 2.85
N VAL A 81 -4.48 4.71 2.51
CA VAL A 81 -5.00 4.33 1.18
C VAL A 81 -4.32 5.15 0.10
N THR A 82 -4.14 6.46 0.31
CA THR A 82 -3.48 7.34 -0.67
C THR A 82 -2.02 6.91 -0.88
N ILE A 83 -1.28 6.59 0.18
CA ILE A 83 0.11 6.09 0.07
C ILE A 83 0.14 4.74 -0.66
N LEU A 84 -0.76 3.81 -0.32
CA LEU A 84 -0.81 2.50 -0.94
C LEU A 84 -1.07 2.62 -2.46
N VAL A 85 -2.03 3.45 -2.84
CA VAL A 85 -2.34 3.74 -4.25
C VAL A 85 -1.16 4.40 -4.93
N ALA A 86 -0.55 5.42 -4.31
CA ALA A 86 0.63 6.09 -4.85
C ALA A 86 1.79 5.10 -5.07
N PHE A 87 2.01 4.17 -4.14
CA PHE A 87 3.05 3.15 -4.25
C PHE A 87 2.79 2.17 -5.40
N VAL A 88 1.55 1.71 -5.58
CA VAL A 88 1.15 0.82 -6.69
C VAL A 88 1.22 1.52 -8.05
N LEU A 89 0.92 2.82 -8.10
CA LEU A 89 0.94 3.63 -9.31
C LEU A 89 2.32 4.25 -9.60
N MET A 90 3.26 4.23 -8.65
CA MET A 90 4.59 4.83 -8.80
C MET A 90 5.35 4.31 -10.03
N PRO A 91 5.32 3.02 -10.40
CA PRO A 91 6.00 2.53 -11.59
C PRO A 91 5.51 3.16 -12.91
N ILE A 92 4.31 3.77 -12.92
CA ILE A 92 3.78 4.50 -14.08
C ILE A 92 4.59 5.78 -14.36
N PHE A 93 5.24 6.37 -13.33
CA PHE A 93 6.01 7.62 -13.50
C PHE A 93 7.09 7.52 -14.57
N VAL A 94 7.63 6.32 -14.80
CA VAL A 94 8.63 6.09 -15.85
C VAL A 94 8.10 6.50 -17.23
N LEU A 95 6.81 6.34 -17.48
CA LEU A 95 6.18 6.72 -18.75
C LEU A 95 6.17 8.23 -18.94
N PHE A 96 6.06 8.98 -17.85
CA PHE A 96 5.96 10.43 -17.85
C PHE A 96 7.31 11.13 -17.63
N HIS A 97 8.38 10.37 -17.42
CA HIS A 97 9.73 10.90 -17.29
C HIS A 97 10.30 11.27 -18.67
N ARG A 98 11.19 12.26 -18.73
CA ARG A 98 11.82 12.71 -19.97
C ARG A 98 12.81 11.65 -20.46
N LEU A 99 12.76 11.28 -21.74
CA LEU A 99 13.64 10.28 -22.34
C LEU A 99 15.00 10.87 -22.74
N ASP A 100 14.99 12.11 -23.19
CA ASP A 100 16.14 12.86 -23.68
C ASP A 100 15.98 14.36 -23.37
N ASP A 101 17.00 15.15 -23.69
CA ASP A 101 17.03 16.61 -23.49
C ASP A 101 15.96 17.35 -24.30
N THR A 102 15.31 16.66 -25.27
CA THR A 102 14.20 17.22 -26.07
C THR A 102 12.85 17.16 -25.35
N ALA A 103 12.84 16.75 -24.08
CA ALA A 103 11.67 16.64 -23.20
C ALA A 103 10.58 15.66 -23.66
N ARG A 104 10.88 14.80 -24.65
CA ARG A 104 9.97 13.74 -25.11
C ARG A 104 9.74 12.70 -24.02
N ARG A 105 8.51 12.20 -23.90
CA ARG A 105 8.11 11.20 -22.90
C ARG A 105 7.54 9.95 -23.59
N LEU A 106 7.59 8.81 -22.91
CA LEU A 106 6.90 7.58 -23.39
C LEU A 106 5.38 7.78 -23.36
N SER A 107 4.90 8.62 -22.47
CA SER A 107 3.50 9.03 -22.38
C SER A 107 3.00 9.74 -23.64
N ASP A 108 3.87 10.36 -24.43
CA ASP A 108 3.46 11.06 -25.64
C ASP A 108 2.96 10.08 -26.72
N ASP A 109 3.31 8.79 -26.59
CA ASP A 109 2.77 7.71 -27.42
C ASP A 109 1.45 7.13 -26.85
N PHE A 110 0.92 7.66 -25.74
CA PHE A 110 -0.43 7.35 -25.21
C PHE A 110 -1.47 8.32 -25.79
N HIS A 111 -2.13 7.94 -26.88
CA HIS A 111 -3.30 8.66 -27.40
C HIS A 111 -4.44 7.72 -27.72
N PHE A 112 -5.63 8.01 -27.20
CA PHE A 112 -6.87 7.24 -27.39
C PHE A 112 -7.94 7.96 -28.23
N GLY A 113 -7.61 9.13 -28.78
CA GLY A 113 -8.46 9.82 -29.77
C GLY A 113 -8.46 9.12 -31.14
N PRO A 114 -9.17 9.66 -32.14
CA PRO A 114 -9.01 9.25 -33.55
C PRO A 114 -7.61 9.64 -34.04
N GLY A 115 -6.61 8.87 -33.60
CA GLY A 115 -5.22 9.02 -33.99
C GLY A 115 -4.95 8.37 -35.34
N SER A 116 -3.88 8.80 -35.99
CA SER A 116 -3.42 8.18 -37.22
C SER A 116 -3.12 6.68 -37.00
N PRO A 117 -3.20 5.82 -38.04
CA PRO A 117 -2.89 4.39 -37.91
C PRO A 117 -1.47 4.15 -37.36
N GLU A 118 -0.53 5.05 -37.65
CA GLU A 118 0.82 5.02 -37.09
C GLU A 118 0.84 5.18 -35.57
N GLN A 119 0.10 6.16 -35.02
CA GLN A 119 0.00 6.40 -33.58
C GLN A 119 -0.60 5.21 -32.85
N ARG A 120 -1.67 4.60 -33.39
CA ARG A 120 -2.27 3.38 -32.82
C ARG A 120 -1.28 2.21 -32.79
N SER A 121 -0.44 2.07 -33.81
CA SER A 121 0.60 1.03 -33.85
C SER A 121 1.71 1.25 -32.81
N ARG A 122 2.10 2.51 -32.55
CA ARG A 122 3.10 2.87 -31.53
C ARG A 122 2.55 2.64 -30.14
N HIS A 123 1.31 3.05 -29.90
CA HIS A 123 0.58 2.82 -28.65
C HIS A 123 0.51 1.33 -28.30
N ARG A 124 0.07 0.48 -29.25
CA ARG A 124 0.00 -0.98 -29.02
C ARG A 124 1.37 -1.57 -28.72
N ARG A 125 2.43 -1.14 -29.42
CA ARG A 125 3.80 -1.60 -29.17
C ARG A 125 4.28 -1.21 -27.77
N LEU A 126 3.96 -0.01 -27.30
CA LEU A 126 4.27 0.43 -25.94
C LEU A 126 3.53 -0.39 -24.89
N MET A 127 2.23 -0.65 -25.08
CA MET A 127 1.44 -1.52 -24.20
C MET A 127 2.03 -2.92 -24.08
N VAL A 128 2.38 -3.53 -25.21
CA VAL A 128 2.98 -4.87 -25.25
C VAL A 128 4.33 -4.89 -24.56
N ARG A 129 5.20 -3.89 -24.80
CA ARG A 129 6.50 -3.78 -24.13
C ARG A 129 6.34 -3.61 -22.63
N TRP A 130 5.40 -2.77 -22.20
CA TRP A 130 5.14 -2.56 -20.79
C TRP A 130 4.61 -3.84 -20.11
N GLY A 131 3.62 -4.50 -20.73
CA GLY A 131 3.12 -5.79 -20.25
C GLY A 131 4.21 -6.86 -20.20
N ALA A 132 5.07 -6.95 -21.22
CA ALA A 132 6.20 -7.87 -21.26
C ALA A 132 7.24 -7.57 -20.17
N SER A 133 7.52 -6.29 -19.89
CA SER A 133 8.45 -5.88 -18.82
C SER A 133 7.90 -6.21 -17.43
N LEU A 134 6.57 -6.09 -17.22
CA LEU A 134 5.93 -6.51 -15.97
C LEU A 134 5.91 -8.03 -15.85
N LEU A 135 5.68 -8.74 -16.95
CA LEU A 135 5.71 -10.20 -16.99
C LEU A 135 7.10 -10.74 -16.64
N SER A 136 8.18 -10.12 -17.11
CA SER A 136 9.54 -10.55 -16.76
C SER A 136 9.82 -10.39 -15.26
N LEU A 137 9.42 -9.26 -14.65
CA LEU A 137 9.53 -9.04 -13.21
C LEU A 137 8.63 -10.01 -12.41
N GLY A 138 7.41 -10.26 -12.90
CA GLY A 138 6.47 -11.20 -12.31
C GLY A 138 6.98 -12.63 -12.31
N LEU A 139 7.56 -13.07 -13.44
CA LEU A 139 8.19 -14.38 -13.57
C LEU A 139 9.37 -14.51 -12.62
N PHE A 140 10.22 -13.49 -12.53
CA PHE A 140 11.32 -13.45 -11.56
C PHE A 140 10.81 -13.60 -10.12
N CYS A 141 9.81 -12.81 -9.71
CA CYS A 141 9.24 -12.88 -8.36
C CYS A 141 8.59 -14.25 -8.07
N GLY A 142 7.90 -14.81 -9.06
CA GLY A 142 7.28 -16.14 -8.96
C GLY A 142 8.32 -17.25 -8.77
N LEU A 143 9.38 -17.24 -9.59
CA LEU A 143 10.49 -18.18 -9.47
C LEU A 143 11.23 -18.02 -8.14
N LEU A 144 11.49 -16.79 -7.71
CA LEU A 144 12.13 -16.50 -6.43
C LEU A 144 11.31 -17.08 -5.25
N THR A 145 9.99 -16.97 -5.31
CA THR A 145 9.09 -17.50 -4.28
C THR A 145 9.05 -19.04 -4.29
N VAL A 146 8.89 -19.64 -5.48
CA VAL A 146 8.80 -21.10 -5.64
C VAL A 146 10.10 -21.78 -5.22
N ILE A 147 11.24 -21.34 -5.77
CA ILE A 147 12.55 -21.92 -5.49
C ILE A 147 12.98 -21.59 -4.05
N GLY A 148 12.77 -20.34 -3.61
CA GLY A 148 13.14 -19.90 -2.27
C GLY A 148 12.42 -20.64 -1.15
N SER A 149 11.25 -21.22 -1.42
CA SER A 149 10.55 -22.06 -0.44
C SER A 149 11.18 -23.46 -0.26
N GLN A 150 11.98 -23.92 -1.21
CA GLN A 150 12.58 -25.26 -1.23
C GLN A 150 14.06 -25.27 -0.84
N VAL A 151 14.73 -24.12 -0.97
CA VAL A 151 16.16 -23.97 -0.74
C VAL A 151 16.41 -23.37 0.64
N SER A 152 17.31 -23.97 1.42
CA SER A 152 17.75 -23.41 2.70
C SER A 152 18.59 -22.15 2.49
N ALA A 153 18.52 -21.22 3.45
CA ALA A 153 19.26 -19.97 3.40
C ALA A 153 20.78 -20.23 3.41
N SER A 154 21.36 -20.26 2.21
CA SER A 154 22.79 -20.44 1.97
C SER A 154 23.36 -19.21 1.26
N VAL A 155 24.66 -18.96 1.41
CA VAL A 155 25.34 -17.84 0.75
C VAL A 155 25.15 -17.91 -0.77
N TRP A 156 25.21 -19.11 -1.36
CA TRP A 156 24.97 -19.33 -2.79
C TRP A 156 23.56 -18.96 -3.25
N TRP A 157 22.55 -19.23 -2.42
CA TRP A 157 21.18 -18.80 -2.72
C TRP A 157 21.04 -17.29 -2.67
N ILE A 158 21.65 -16.64 -1.67
CA ILE A 158 21.63 -15.18 -1.52
C ILE A 158 22.32 -14.52 -2.73
N THR A 159 23.50 -15.01 -3.13
CA THR A 159 24.22 -14.46 -4.30
C THR A 159 23.44 -14.67 -5.59
N ALA A 160 22.81 -15.84 -5.78
CA ALA A 160 21.94 -16.10 -6.92
C ALA A 160 20.71 -15.18 -6.95
N ALA A 161 20.08 -14.92 -5.79
CA ALA A 161 18.93 -14.02 -5.69
C ALA A 161 19.31 -12.56 -6.00
N VAL A 162 20.47 -12.10 -5.52
CA VAL A 162 21.00 -10.76 -5.83
C VAL A 162 21.29 -10.63 -7.33
N LEU A 163 21.99 -11.61 -7.92
CA LEU A 163 22.30 -11.60 -9.35
C LEU A 163 21.02 -11.66 -10.21
N GLY A 164 20.06 -12.49 -9.80
CA GLY A 164 18.74 -12.59 -10.44
C GLY A 164 17.97 -11.27 -10.37
N THR A 165 18.06 -10.54 -9.25
CA THR A 165 17.45 -9.21 -9.10
C THR A 165 18.08 -8.21 -10.06
N ILE A 166 19.41 -8.17 -10.16
CA ILE A 166 20.11 -7.30 -11.12
C ILE A 166 19.68 -7.61 -12.56
N LEU A 167 19.61 -8.90 -12.90
CA LEU A 167 19.17 -9.34 -14.23
C LEU A 167 17.71 -8.98 -14.50
N ALA A 168 16.83 -9.10 -13.51
CA ALA A 168 15.42 -8.72 -13.63
C ALA A 168 15.28 -7.20 -13.88
N LEU A 169 15.99 -6.37 -13.12
CA LEU A 169 16.03 -4.92 -13.32
C LEU A 169 16.56 -4.55 -14.71
N ALA A 170 17.65 -5.18 -15.14
CA ALA A 170 18.22 -4.97 -16.48
C ALA A 170 17.23 -5.40 -17.58
N SER A 171 16.55 -6.54 -17.42
CA SER A 171 15.55 -7.05 -18.37
C SER A 171 14.38 -6.06 -18.52
N TYR A 172 13.90 -5.50 -17.41
CA TYR A 172 12.83 -4.50 -17.41
C TYR A 172 13.27 -3.26 -18.17
N CYS A 173 14.45 -2.71 -17.84
CA CYS A 173 14.99 -1.51 -18.48
C CYS A 173 15.22 -1.73 -19.99
N TRP A 174 15.69 -2.92 -20.37
CA TRP A 174 15.88 -3.29 -21.77
C TRP A 174 14.55 -3.36 -22.51
N ILE A 175 13.59 -4.15 -22.02
CA ILE A 175 12.30 -4.37 -22.70
C ILE A 175 11.51 -3.06 -22.84
N ILE A 176 11.51 -2.23 -21.79
CA ILE A 176 10.82 -0.94 -21.81
C ILE A 176 11.52 0.10 -22.70
N THR A 177 12.77 -0.12 -23.14
CA THR A 177 13.50 0.78 -24.06
C THR A 177 13.68 0.21 -25.47
N LEU A 178 13.33 -1.05 -25.71
CA LEU A 178 13.39 -1.70 -27.04
C LEU A 178 12.69 -0.90 -28.16
N GLY A 179 13.43 -0.48 -29.18
CA GLY A 179 12.88 0.26 -30.32
C GLY A 179 12.71 1.77 -30.09
N VAL A 180 13.27 2.31 -29.01
CA VAL A 180 13.51 3.76 -28.89
C VAL A 180 14.70 4.11 -29.79
N ALA A 181 14.47 4.93 -30.81
CA ALA A 181 15.46 5.22 -31.86
C ALA A 181 16.63 6.13 -31.41
N ARG A 182 16.60 6.68 -30.20
CA ARG A 182 17.57 7.65 -29.69
C ARG A 182 18.24 7.16 -28.40
N PRO A 183 19.46 7.65 -28.10
CA PRO A 183 20.13 7.35 -26.84
C PRO A 183 19.27 7.89 -25.69
N VAL A 184 19.04 7.01 -24.71
CA VAL A 184 18.23 7.28 -23.52
C VAL A 184 19.12 7.93 -22.46
N SER A 185 18.64 9.00 -21.81
CA SER A 185 19.38 9.71 -20.77
C SER A 185 19.68 8.83 -19.53
N ASN A 186 20.73 9.16 -18.79
CA ASN A 186 21.07 8.45 -17.54
C ASN A 186 19.99 8.66 -16.47
N ASP A 187 19.38 9.84 -16.41
CA ASP A 187 18.28 10.14 -15.49
C ASP A 187 17.08 9.24 -15.73
N PHE A 188 16.72 9.03 -17.00
CA PHE A 188 15.65 8.10 -17.36
C PHE A 188 15.99 6.66 -16.97
N ARG A 189 17.24 6.22 -17.18
CA ARG A 189 17.68 4.87 -16.76
C ARG A 189 17.58 4.69 -15.25
N LEU A 190 17.97 5.69 -14.47
CA LEU A 190 17.84 5.66 -13.01
C LEU A 190 16.36 5.60 -12.59
N ALA A 191 15.49 6.39 -13.25
CA ALA A 191 14.06 6.35 -13.01
C ALA A 191 13.44 4.97 -13.36
N CYS A 192 13.89 4.33 -14.45
CA CYS A 192 13.50 2.97 -14.81
C CYS A 192 13.90 1.95 -13.75
N VAL A 193 15.14 2.01 -13.26
CA VAL A 193 15.62 1.09 -12.21
C VAL A 193 14.81 1.29 -10.92
N GLY A 194 14.57 2.54 -10.51
CA GLY A 194 13.73 2.86 -9.36
C GLY A 194 12.30 2.34 -9.52
N ALA A 195 11.68 2.54 -10.68
CA ALA A 195 10.35 2.03 -11.00
C ALA A 195 10.30 0.50 -10.97
N ALA A 196 11.30 -0.19 -11.53
CA ALA A 196 11.40 -1.64 -11.51
C ALA A 196 11.59 -2.20 -10.10
N PHE A 197 12.41 -1.54 -9.27
CA PHE A 197 12.60 -1.93 -7.88
C PHE A 197 11.30 -1.81 -7.07
N VAL A 198 10.60 -0.68 -7.20
CA VAL A 198 9.28 -0.49 -6.57
C VAL A 198 8.28 -1.52 -7.09
N GLN A 199 8.30 -1.82 -8.39
CA GLN A 199 7.44 -2.83 -8.99
C GLN A 199 7.68 -4.24 -8.41
N ILE A 200 8.94 -4.63 -8.19
CA ILE A 200 9.27 -5.90 -7.53
C ILE A 200 8.66 -5.94 -6.12
N MET A 201 8.79 -4.86 -5.36
CA MET A 201 8.21 -4.77 -4.01
C MET A 201 6.68 -4.87 -4.05
N VAL A 202 6.02 -4.20 -4.98
CA VAL A 202 4.56 -4.29 -5.18
C VAL A 202 4.17 -5.73 -5.52
N ILE A 203 4.82 -6.35 -6.50
CA ILE A 203 4.52 -7.73 -6.92
C ILE A 203 4.65 -8.66 -5.73
N LEU A 204 5.78 -8.64 -5.00
CA LEU A 204 6.02 -9.51 -3.85
C LEU A 204 4.99 -9.31 -2.73
N ASN A 205 4.59 -8.06 -2.42
CA ASN A 205 3.57 -7.80 -1.41
C ASN A 205 2.20 -8.40 -1.82
N PHE A 206 1.80 -8.22 -3.08
CA PHE A 206 0.58 -8.85 -3.60
C PHE A 206 0.69 -10.38 -3.61
N THR A 207 1.86 -10.93 -3.93
CA THR A 207 2.14 -12.37 -3.88
C THR A 207 1.94 -12.93 -2.48
N ILE A 208 2.49 -12.28 -1.45
CA ILE A 208 2.35 -12.72 -0.05
C ILE A 208 0.86 -12.78 0.34
N VAL A 209 0.10 -11.75 0.00
CA VAL A 209 -1.35 -11.71 0.26
C VAL A 209 -2.08 -12.82 -0.52
N ALA A 210 -1.74 -12.99 -1.80
CA ALA A 210 -2.36 -14.01 -2.64
C ALA A 210 -2.07 -15.44 -2.14
N ILE A 211 -0.84 -15.72 -1.72
CA ILE A 211 -0.46 -16.99 -1.10
C ILE A 211 -1.23 -17.22 0.21
N GLY A 212 -1.37 -16.20 1.06
CA GLY A 212 -2.12 -16.34 2.31
C GLY A 212 -3.60 -16.70 2.10
N ILE A 213 -4.20 -16.28 0.98
CA ILE A 213 -5.57 -16.62 0.61
C ILE A 213 -5.61 -18.01 -0.05
N ALA A 214 -4.74 -18.23 -1.04
CA ALA A 214 -4.75 -19.43 -1.87
C ALA A 214 -4.20 -20.68 -1.15
N GLY A 215 -3.25 -20.51 -0.23
CA GLY A 215 -2.64 -21.60 0.54
C GLY A 215 -3.63 -22.34 1.46
N LYS A 216 -4.85 -21.80 1.64
CA LYS A 216 -5.95 -22.52 2.31
C LYS A 216 -6.62 -23.58 1.42
N TYR A 217 -6.43 -23.50 0.10
CA TYR A 217 -7.15 -24.29 -0.89
C TYR A 217 -6.23 -25.06 -1.83
N ILE A 218 -4.93 -24.74 -1.85
CA ILE A 218 -3.98 -25.26 -2.82
C ILE A 218 -2.86 -26.00 -2.10
N GLU A 219 -2.77 -27.31 -2.36
CA GLU A 219 -1.70 -28.18 -1.83
C GLU A 219 -0.44 -28.15 -2.70
N SER A 220 -0.56 -27.84 -4.00
CA SER A 220 0.58 -27.84 -4.94
C SER A 220 1.11 -26.44 -5.20
N LEU A 221 2.39 -26.26 -4.89
CA LEU A 221 3.15 -25.02 -5.07
C LEU A 221 3.20 -24.53 -6.53
N TRP A 222 3.02 -25.42 -7.51
CA TRP A 222 3.05 -25.06 -8.93
C TRP A 222 1.87 -24.18 -9.36
N TRP A 223 0.74 -24.25 -8.64
CA TRP A 223 -0.40 -23.36 -8.86
C TRP A 223 -0.12 -21.90 -8.47
N LEU A 224 1.01 -21.62 -7.82
CA LEU A 224 1.44 -20.24 -7.57
C LEU A 224 1.83 -19.52 -8.86
N LEU A 225 2.33 -20.21 -9.89
CA LEU A 225 2.69 -19.57 -11.17
C LEU A 225 1.49 -18.97 -11.93
N PRO A 226 0.38 -19.68 -12.15
CA PRO A 226 -0.81 -19.07 -12.78
C PRO A 226 -1.44 -17.99 -11.87
N LEU A 227 -1.38 -18.15 -10.55
CA LEU A 227 -1.82 -17.09 -9.62
C LEU A 227 -0.96 -15.82 -9.76
N MET A 228 0.35 -15.98 -9.91
CA MET A 228 1.28 -14.86 -10.16
C MET A 228 1.01 -14.18 -11.50
N LEU A 229 0.71 -14.95 -12.55
CA LEU A 229 0.31 -14.39 -13.84
C LEU A 229 -0.95 -13.53 -13.69
N LEU A 230 -1.94 -14.01 -12.92
CA LEU A 230 -3.16 -13.24 -12.65
C LEU A 230 -2.87 -11.95 -11.86
N VAL A 231 -2.00 -12.00 -10.85
CA VAL A 231 -1.57 -10.81 -10.10
C VAL A 231 -0.88 -9.79 -11.00
N VAL A 232 0.05 -10.24 -11.85
CA VAL A 232 0.76 -9.37 -12.79
C VAL A 232 -0.19 -8.76 -13.81
N LEU A 233 -1.15 -9.54 -14.33
CA LEU A 233 -2.17 -9.05 -15.24
C LEU A 233 -3.05 -7.99 -14.57
N ALA A 234 -3.49 -8.23 -13.33
CA ALA A 234 -4.27 -7.26 -12.56
C ALA A 234 -3.49 -5.97 -12.30
N LEU A 235 -2.22 -6.07 -11.91
CA LEU A 235 -1.34 -4.91 -11.71
C LEU A 235 -1.13 -4.13 -13.02
N TRP A 236 -0.91 -4.82 -14.14
CA TRP A 236 -0.79 -4.17 -15.44
C TRP A 236 -2.08 -3.42 -15.81
N MET A 237 -3.25 -4.03 -15.62
CA MET A 237 -4.54 -3.37 -15.87
C MET A 237 -4.75 -2.14 -14.98
N ILE A 238 -4.46 -2.25 -13.67
CA ILE A 238 -4.53 -1.13 -12.72
C ILE A 238 -3.59 0.00 -13.16
N GLN A 239 -2.38 -0.33 -13.59
CA GLN A 239 -1.41 0.67 -14.01
C GLN A 239 -1.78 1.33 -15.34
N VAL A 240 -2.31 0.58 -16.30
CA VAL A 240 -2.85 1.14 -17.54
C VAL A 240 -3.99 2.11 -17.20
N LEU A 241 -4.96 1.70 -16.38
CA LEU A 241 -6.05 2.57 -15.91
C LEU A 241 -5.52 3.82 -15.20
N GLY A 242 -4.48 3.68 -14.36
CA GLY A 242 -3.83 4.80 -13.69
C GLY A 242 -3.15 5.77 -14.66
N ALA A 243 -2.47 5.26 -15.70
CA ALA A 243 -1.85 6.07 -16.74
C ALA A 243 -2.91 6.87 -17.51
N LEU A 244 -4.03 6.24 -17.86
CA LEU A 244 -5.18 6.89 -18.50
C LEU A 244 -5.77 7.97 -17.61
N PHE A 245 -5.95 7.67 -16.33
CA PHE A 245 -6.47 8.63 -15.36
C PHE A 245 -5.56 9.84 -15.23
N LEU A 246 -4.23 9.66 -15.17
CA LEU A 246 -3.27 10.75 -15.09
C LEU A 246 -3.27 11.63 -16.36
N ASP A 247 -3.40 11.04 -17.53
CA ASP A 247 -3.57 11.79 -18.79
C ASP A 247 -4.87 12.61 -18.77
N ARG A 248 -5.96 12.01 -18.28
CA ARG A 248 -7.24 12.69 -18.13
C ARG A 248 -7.17 13.83 -17.12
N VAL A 249 -6.49 13.66 -15.99
CA VAL A 249 -6.29 14.70 -14.96
C VAL A 249 -5.52 15.88 -15.53
N ARG A 250 -4.44 15.63 -16.29
CA ARG A 250 -3.62 16.69 -16.90
C ARG A 250 -4.39 17.57 -17.87
N SER A 251 -5.30 16.98 -18.64
CA SER A 251 -6.13 17.68 -19.63
C SER A 251 -7.42 18.26 -19.03
N HIS A 252 -7.73 18.00 -17.76
CA HIS A 252 -8.96 18.45 -17.14
C HIS A 252 -8.91 19.92 -16.72
N ARG A 253 -10.05 20.63 -16.81
CA ARG A 253 -10.17 22.04 -16.39
C ARG A 253 -9.90 22.22 -14.88
N GLN A 254 -10.26 21.23 -14.07
CA GLN A 254 -10.10 21.22 -12.61
C GLN A 254 -9.41 19.91 -12.16
N PRO A 255 -8.07 19.80 -12.29
CA PRO A 255 -7.34 18.56 -12.02
C PRO A 255 -7.42 18.13 -10.55
N VAL A 256 -7.40 19.09 -9.62
CA VAL A 256 -7.45 18.84 -8.17
C VAL A 256 -8.79 18.23 -7.77
N ALA A 257 -9.90 18.74 -8.31
CA ALA A 257 -11.25 18.23 -8.02
C ALA A 257 -11.41 16.77 -8.49
N LEU A 258 -10.91 16.46 -9.69
CA LEU A 258 -10.94 15.09 -10.21
C LEU A 258 -10.08 14.14 -9.36
N LEU A 259 -8.88 14.58 -8.94
CA LEU A 259 -8.00 13.78 -8.09
C LEU A 259 -8.61 13.52 -6.70
N ALA A 260 -9.17 14.55 -6.07
CA ALA A 260 -9.85 14.43 -4.78
C ALA A 260 -11.05 13.49 -4.86
N SER A 261 -11.87 13.62 -5.92
CA SER A 261 -13.02 12.75 -6.14
C SER A 261 -12.59 11.29 -6.32
N ALA A 262 -11.53 11.05 -7.10
CA ALA A 262 -10.97 9.71 -7.28
C ALA A 262 -10.44 9.13 -5.97
N ALA A 263 -9.73 9.92 -5.16
CA ALA A 263 -9.23 9.48 -3.85
C ALA A 263 -10.37 9.01 -2.94
N VAL A 264 -11.46 9.78 -2.87
CA VAL A 264 -12.65 9.41 -2.08
C VAL A 264 -13.32 8.15 -2.61
N ILE A 265 -13.49 8.02 -3.92
CA ILE A 265 -14.04 6.81 -4.55
C ILE A 265 -13.20 5.58 -4.20
N ILE A 266 -11.87 5.69 -4.27
CA ILE A 266 -10.97 4.59 -3.96
C ILE A 266 -11.06 4.19 -2.48
N VAL A 267 -11.12 5.16 -1.57
CA VAL A 267 -11.31 4.92 -0.13
C VAL A 267 -12.65 4.20 0.13
N ILE A 268 -13.73 4.59 -0.54
CA ILE A 268 -15.02 3.89 -0.45
C ILE A 268 -14.91 2.47 -1.00
N PHE A 269 -14.31 2.30 -2.18
CA PHE A 269 -14.18 1.01 -2.85
C PHE A 269 -13.45 -0.03 -2.00
N PHE A 270 -12.35 0.34 -1.33
CA PHE A 270 -11.67 -0.56 -0.39
C PHE A 270 -12.53 -0.94 0.81
N GLY A 271 -13.47 -0.09 1.21
CA GLY A 271 -14.45 -0.36 2.26
C GLY A 271 -15.60 -1.26 1.83
N LEU A 272 -15.84 -1.45 0.53
CA LEU A 272 -16.88 -2.35 0.05
C LEU A 272 -16.51 -3.83 0.21
N PHE A 273 -15.22 -4.13 0.41
CA PHE A 273 -14.73 -5.48 0.69
C PHE A 273 -14.47 -5.65 2.19
N PRO A 274 -15.35 -6.33 2.94
CA PRO A 274 -15.23 -6.49 4.39
C PRO A 274 -13.85 -6.89 4.91
N PRO A 275 -13.13 -7.88 4.31
CA PRO A 275 -11.80 -8.25 4.83
C PRO A 275 -10.75 -7.15 4.63
N SER A 276 -10.87 -6.35 3.57
CA SER A 276 -9.97 -5.23 3.29
C SER A 276 -10.24 -4.07 4.25
N GLY A 277 -11.51 -3.68 4.39
CA GLY A 277 -11.90 -2.60 5.30
C GLY A 277 -11.64 -2.94 6.77
N ALA A 278 -11.83 -4.20 7.19
CA ALA A 278 -11.45 -4.64 8.53
C ALA A 278 -9.95 -4.51 8.78
N LYS A 279 -9.08 -4.93 7.84
CA LYS A 279 -7.62 -4.79 8.00
C LYS A 279 -7.18 -3.33 8.06
N LEU A 280 -7.72 -2.48 7.19
CA LEU A 280 -7.39 -1.06 7.13
C LEU A 280 -7.91 -0.31 8.37
N GLY A 281 -9.15 -0.59 8.80
CA GLY A 281 -9.74 -0.05 10.02
C GLY A 281 -8.99 -0.50 11.28
N GLY A 282 -8.60 -1.77 11.32
CA GLY A 282 -7.78 -2.35 12.38
C GLY A 282 -6.39 -1.74 12.46
N PHE A 283 -5.76 -1.44 11.32
CA PHE A 283 -4.48 -0.73 11.29
C PHE A 283 -4.62 0.66 11.93
N ALA A 284 -5.65 1.43 11.56
CA ALA A 284 -5.88 2.76 12.13
C ALA A 284 -6.12 2.70 13.66
N LEU A 285 -6.92 1.75 14.13
CA LEU A 285 -7.17 1.56 15.56
C LEU A 285 -5.96 1.09 16.35
N GLN A 286 -5.24 0.08 15.84
CA GLN A 286 -4.06 -0.47 16.52
C GLN A 286 -2.93 0.55 16.58
N PHE A 287 -2.75 1.35 15.52
CA PHE A 287 -1.80 2.45 15.49
C PHE A 287 -2.10 3.46 16.60
N SER A 288 -3.37 3.84 16.77
CA SER A 288 -3.83 4.77 17.80
C SER A 288 -3.74 4.19 19.21
N ALA A 289 -4.18 2.94 19.43
CA ALA A 289 -4.30 2.34 20.75
C ALA A 289 -2.96 1.89 21.37
N SER A 290 -1.99 1.49 20.54
CA SER A 290 -0.71 0.93 21.00
C SER A 290 0.52 1.74 20.59
N GLY A 291 0.34 2.81 19.82
CA GLY A 291 1.47 3.52 19.19
C GLY A 291 2.18 2.65 18.15
N ALA A 292 1.43 1.87 17.38
CA ALA A 292 1.94 0.94 16.36
C ALA A 292 2.81 -0.22 16.87
N ARG A 293 2.68 -0.61 18.14
CA ARG A 293 3.43 -1.74 18.71
C ARG A 293 2.80 -3.07 18.32
N ASN A 294 3.53 -3.86 17.53
CA ASN A 294 3.11 -5.23 17.18
C ASN A 294 3.08 -6.20 18.38
N CYS A 295 3.76 -5.83 19.47
CA CYS A 295 3.86 -6.63 20.67
C CYS A 295 3.98 -5.69 21.88
N THR A 296 3.14 -5.91 22.88
CA THR A 296 3.08 -5.09 24.10
C THR A 296 3.17 -5.99 25.33
N ILE A 297 3.97 -5.56 26.30
CA ILE A 297 3.99 -6.11 27.65
C ILE A 297 3.30 -5.10 28.56
N MET A 298 2.33 -5.57 29.34
CA MET A 298 1.60 -4.75 30.30
C MET A 298 2.20 -4.97 31.69
N ASN A 299 2.53 -3.89 32.39
CA ASN A 299 2.96 -3.92 33.78
C ASN A 299 1.74 -3.66 34.67
N PHE A 300 1.41 -4.61 35.53
CA PHE A 300 0.22 -4.58 36.38
C PHE A 300 0.52 -3.99 37.76
N MET A 301 -0.47 -3.32 38.36
CA MET A 301 -0.37 -2.89 39.75
C MET A 301 -0.33 -4.10 40.68
N PRO A 302 0.40 -4.02 41.82
CA PRO A 302 0.52 -5.15 42.77
C PRO A 302 -0.82 -5.64 43.32
N GLU A 303 -1.83 -4.76 43.35
CA GLU A 303 -3.17 -5.04 43.88
C GLU A 303 -4.14 -5.61 42.83
N SER A 304 -3.72 -5.72 41.57
CA SER A 304 -4.58 -6.22 40.50
C SER A 304 -4.82 -7.74 40.63
N LYS A 305 -6.09 -8.16 40.61
CA LYS A 305 -6.52 -9.56 40.75
C LYS A 305 -7.30 -10.00 39.51
N GLY A 306 -7.22 -11.28 39.16
CA GLY A 306 -7.99 -11.87 38.05
C GLY A 306 -7.31 -11.83 36.68
N PHE A 307 -6.00 -11.53 36.63
CA PHE A 307 -5.20 -11.49 35.39
C PHE A 307 -4.21 -12.66 35.28
N ASP A 308 -4.41 -13.75 36.04
CA ASP A 308 -3.48 -14.89 36.08
C ASP A 308 -3.25 -15.54 34.71
N ALA A 309 -4.25 -15.47 33.82
CA ALA A 309 -4.16 -15.94 32.44
C ALA A 309 -3.28 -15.06 31.53
N LEU A 310 -3.01 -13.80 31.92
CA LEU A 310 -2.18 -12.85 31.19
C LEU A 310 -0.77 -12.74 31.75
N LEU A 311 -0.59 -13.04 33.04
CA LEU A 311 0.69 -12.90 33.71
C LEU A 311 1.72 -13.89 33.17
N ASP A 312 2.95 -13.41 33.07
CA ASP A 312 4.09 -14.26 32.76
C ASP A 312 4.51 -15.03 34.02
N SER A 313 4.77 -16.34 33.88
CA SER A 313 5.25 -17.17 34.99
C SER A 313 6.67 -16.78 35.39
N ASP A 314 7.43 -16.26 34.44
CA ASP A 314 8.87 -16.02 34.59
C ASP A 314 9.16 -14.59 35.10
N THR A 315 8.21 -13.67 34.94
CA THR A 315 8.33 -12.26 35.37
C THR A 315 7.07 -11.80 36.11
N PRO A 316 7.02 -11.93 37.45
CA PRO A 316 5.84 -11.56 38.22
C PRO A 316 5.53 -10.06 38.10
N GLY A 317 4.25 -9.73 37.88
CA GLY A 317 3.76 -8.36 37.65
C GLY A 317 3.74 -7.92 36.18
N PHE A 318 4.36 -8.69 35.27
CA PHE A 318 4.34 -8.42 33.83
C PHE A 318 3.43 -9.40 33.10
N SER A 319 2.81 -8.92 32.01
CA SER A 319 2.07 -9.79 31.11
C SER A 319 3.01 -10.57 30.20
N ARG A 320 2.54 -11.73 29.73
CA ARG A 320 3.07 -12.39 28.54
C ARG A 320 3.01 -11.43 27.33
N PRO A 321 3.70 -11.72 26.23
CA PRO A 321 3.59 -10.94 25.00
C PRO A 321 2.13 -10.84 24.47
N LEU A 322 1.53 -9.65 24.57
CA LEU A 322 0.16 -9.38 24.13
C LEU A 322 0.11 -8.55 22.86
N ARG A 323 -0.99 -8.69 22.12
CA ARG A 323 -1.40 -7.77 21.06
C ARG A 323 -2.60 -6.98 21.55
N VAL A 324 -2.49 -5.66 21.52
CA VAL A 324 -3.60 -4.74 21.80
C VAL A 324 -4.45 -4.65 20.53
N VAL A 325 -5.73 -5.00 20.65
CA VAL A 325 -6.69 -4.99 19.54
C VAL A 325 -7.37 -3.63 19.46
N ALA A 326 -7.76 -3.08 20.62
CA ALA A 326 -8.31 -1.74 20.76
C ALA A 326 -8.14 -1.24 22.21
N GLU A 327 -8.25 0.07 22.40
CA GLU A 327 -8.50 0.70 23.70
C GLU A 327 -9.79 1.52 23.57
N VAL A 328 -10.77 1.27 24.44
CA VAL A 328 -12.02 2.03 24.47
C VAL A 328 -12.43 2.24 25.93
N ASP A 329 -12.81 3.48 26.27
CA ASP A 329 -13.28 3.88 27.60
C ASP A 329 -12.34 3.43 28.75
N GLY A 330 -11.03 3.48 28.51
CA GLY A 330 -10.02 3.10 29.49
C GLY A 330 -9.90 1.59 29.73
N ILE A 331 -10.42 0.75 28.84
CA ILE A 331 -10.24 -0.70 28.85
C ILE A 331 -9.44 -1.11 27.61
N TYR A 332 -8.35 -1.84 27.82
CA TYR A 332 -7.59 -2.50 26.77
C TYR A 332 -8.22 -3.85 26.43
N PHE A 333 -8.47 -4.06 25.14
CA PHE A 333 -8.88 -5.34 24.58
C PHE A 333 -7.63 -6.03 24.06
N VAL A 334 -7.21 -7.11 24.73
CA VAL A 334 -5.94 -7.78 24.47
C VAL A 334 -6.12 -9.25 24.16
N ARG A 335 -5.18 -9.79 23.38
CA ARG A 335 -5.04 -11.22 23.11
C ARG A 335 -3.57 -11.64 23.17
N PRO A 336 -3.27 -12.90 23.53
CA PRO A 336 -1.93 -13.43 23.40
C PRO A 336 -1.43 -13.33 21.95
N ARG A 337 -0.17 -12.89 21.77
CA ARG A 337 0.40 -12.65 20.43
C ARG A 337 0.36 -13.88 19.52
N THR A 338 0.55 -15.07 20.08
CA THR A 338 0.68 -16.35 19.35
C THR A 338 -0.60 -17.16 19.30
N SER A 339 -1.72 -16.66 19.84
CA SER A 339 -2.98 -17.41 19.83
C SER A 339 -3.78 -17.11 18.57
N ASP A 340 -4.27 -18.16 17.90
CA ASP A 340 -5.26 -18.07 16.81
C ASP A 340 -6.70 -17.83 17.33
N SER A 341 -6.90 -17.93 18.65
CA SER A 341 -8.19 -17.63 19.27
C SER A 341 -8.55 -16.16 19.11
N LYS A 342 -9.80 -15.89 18.73
CA LYS A 342 -10.41 -14.56 18.74
C LYS A 342 -10.96 -14.18 20.14
N ALA A 343 -10.64 -14.95 21.18
CA ALA A 343 -11.02 -14.62 22.54
C ALA A 343 -10.26 -13.37 23.03
N LEU A 344 -11.02 -12.37 23.47
CA LEU A 344 -10.49 -11.12 24.01
C LEU A 344 -10.46 -11.17 25.53
N GLN A 345 -9.41 -10.61 26.10
CA GLN A 345 -9.32 -10.34 27.53
C GLN A 345 -9.41 -8.83 27.75
N PHE A 346 -10.10 -8.44 28.81
CA PHE A 346 -10.38 -7.04 29.13
C PHE A 346 -9.47 -6.61 30.27
N VAL A 347 -8.62 -5.62 30.03
CA VAL A 347 -7.69 -5.10 31.02
C VAL A 347 -8.00 -3.62 31.26
N PRO A 348 -8.57 -3.26 32.43
CA PRO A 348 -8.77 -1.86 32.78
C PRO A 348 -7.43 -1.13 32.84
N ARG A 349 -7.31 0.02 32.19
CA ARG A 349 -6.12 0.88 32.22
C ARG A 349 -5.71 1.27 33.64
N ALA A 350 -6.69 1.44 34.53
CA ALA A 350 -6.45 1.72 35.94
C ALA A 350 -5.70 0.59 36.67
N SER A 351 -5.71 -0.65 36.15
CA SER A 351 -4.96 -1.79 36.73
C SER A 351 -3.50 -1.85 36.28
N LEU A 352 -3.07 -0.94 35.39
CA LEU A 352 -1.76 -0.94 34.77
C LEU A 352 -0.87 0.19 35.31
N ILE A 353 0.39 -0.15 35.59
CA ILE A 353 1.47 0.80 35.89
C ILE A 353 2.02 1.38 34.58
N GLY A 354 2.12 0.56 33.53
CA GLY A 354 2.72 0.99 32.26
C GLY A 354 2.63 -0.04 31.14
N LEU A 355 2.99 0.40 29.94
CA LEU A 355 3.05 -0.41 28.72
C LEU A 355 4.45 -0.38 28.14
N ASP A 356 5.05 -1.55 27.96
CA ASP A 356 6.38 -1.69 27.37
C ASP A 356 6.35 -2.48 26.06
N VAL A 357 7.43 -2.39 25.28
CA VAL A 357 7.64 -3.17 24.06
C VAL A 357 8.21 -4.54 24.47
N CYS A 358 7.79 -5.59 23.78
CA CYS A 358 8.37 -6.91 24.02
C CYS A 358 9.88 -6.90 23.74
N PRO A 359 10.72 -7.49 24.61
CA PRO A 359 12.15 -7.57 24.37
C PRO A 359 12.40 -8.34 23.08
N GLU A 360 13.24 -7.77 22.20
CA GLU A 360 13.71 -8.49 21.03
C GLU A 360 14.47 -9.73 21.51
N LYS A 361 14.00 -10.92 21.14
CA LYS A 361 14.54 -12.20 21.64
C LYS A 361 16.01 -12.47 21.26
N ASN A 362 16.74 -11.52 20.67
CA ASN A 362 18.13 -11.68 20.24
C ASN A 362 18.98 -10.46 20.65
N LYS A 363 19.60 -10.52 21.83
CA LYS A 363 20.91 -9.87 22.08
C LYS A 363 21.63 -10.27 23.38
N THR A 364 20.96 -10.91 24.34
CA THR A 364 21.56 -11.21 25.65
C THR A 364 21.96 -12.67 25.89
N ALA A 365 21.66 -13.60 24.99
CA ALA A 365 22.08 -15.01 25.13
C ALA A 365 23.50 -15.30 24.58
N SER A 366 24.14 -14.36 23.88
CA SER A 366 25.51 -14.54 23.36
C SER A 366 26.59 -13.84 24.19
N ALA A 367 26.21 -13.14 25.27
CA ALA A 367 27.14 -12.42 26.14
C ALA A 367 27.35 -13.08 27.53
N ALA A 368 26.74 -14.25 27.76
CA ALA A 368 26.90 -15.02 28.99
C ALA A 368 27.34 -16.46 28.68
N ALA A 369 28.49 -16.60 28.02
CA ALA A 369 29.30 -17.81 28.15
C ALA A 369 30.36 -17.53 29.22
N PRO A 370 30.40 -18.27 30.34
CA PRO A 370 31.39 -18.06 31.38
C PRO A 370 32.79 -18.41 30.83
N ALA A 371 33.74 -17.51 31.07
CA ALA A 371 35.15 -17.73 30.81
C ALA A 371 35.61 -19.03 31.50
N ALA A 372 36.02 -20.00 30.69
CA ALA A 372 36.75 -21.15 31.17
C ALA A 372 38.05 -20.66 31.82
N VAL A 373 38.15 -20.82 33.14
CA VAL A 373 39.40 -20.71 33.88
C VAL A 373 40.24 -21.93 33.52
N SER A 374 41.39 -21.67 32.94
CA SER A 374 42.46 -22.65 32.72
C SER A 374 43.12 -22.98 34.06
N GLY A 375 43.25 -24.27 34.32
CA GLY A 375 44.06 -24.88 35.39
C GLY A 375 44.54 -26.22 34.90
#